data_AF-A0A349ALI0-F1
#
_entry.id   AF-A0A349ALI0-F1
#
_cell.length_a   1.000
_cell.length_b   1.000
_cell.length_c   1.000
_cell.angle_alpha   90.00
_cell.angle_beta   90.00
_cell.angle_gamma   90.00
#
_symmetry.space_group_name_H-M   'P 1'
#
loop_
_entity.id
_entity.type
_entity.pdbx_description
1 polymer ?
#
loop_
_entity_poly.entity_id
_entity_poly.type
_entity_poly.pdbx_seq_one_letter_code
_entity_poly.pdbx_strand_id
1 'polypeptide(L)'
;MRIINRKEFLALPKNIVFSYYDPCVFNGLFIKGESWTEDFLYDDLIAPIYSDNSDDLSDKCQLAEDGENIKLDFNYTGREGLFDDKQLFAIYTKEDVKQMIERLTLCQ
;
A
#
# COMPACT_ATOMS: atom_id res chain seq x y z
N MET A 1 -9.13 1.41 13.65
CA MET A 1 -7.68 1.39 13.32
C MET A 1 -6.84 1.16 14.59
N ARG A 2 -5.66 0.55 14.49
CA ARG A 2 -4.64 0.48 15.57
C ARG A 2 -3.22 0.51 15.00
N ILE A 3 -2.24 0.97 15.78
CA ILE A 3 -0.81 0.95 15.42
C ILE A 3 -0.16 -0.32 15.99
N ILE A 4 0.68 -0.99 15.19
CA ILE A 4 1.41 -2.21 15.58
C ILE A 4 2.86 -2.17 15.09
N ASN A 5 3.72 -2.98 15.69
CA ASN A 5 5.11 -3.14 15.22
C ASN A 5 5.25 -4.17 14.09
N ARG A 6 6.43 -4.24 13.45
CA ARG A 6 6.74 -5.19 12.36
C ARG A 6 6.46 -6.64 12.74
N LYS A 7 6.87 -7.09 13.92
CA LYS A 7 6.68 -8.49 14.35
C LYS A 7 5.19 -8.86 14.42
N GLU A 8 4.38 -7.99 15.00
CA GLU A 8 2.92 -8.18 15.03
C GLU A 8 2.32 -8.13 13.62
N PHE A 9 2.82 -7.23 12.77
CA PHE A 9 2.34 -7.07 11.39
C PHE A 9 2.62 -8.31 10.53
N LEU A 10 3.84 -8.85 10.58
CA LEU A 10 4.22 -10.07 9.84
C LEU A 10 3.38 -11.30 10.24
N ALA A 11 2.92 -11.34 11.50
CA ALA A 11 2.04 -12.39 12.00
C ALA A 11 0.57 -12.26 11.53
N LEU A 12 0.17 -11.13 10.95
CA LEU A 12 -1.19 -10.94 10.43
C LEU A 12 -1.43 -11.74 9.15
N PRO A 13 -2.68 -12.20 8.94
CA PRO A 13 -3.06 -12.80 7.66
C PRO A 13 -2.95 -11.77 6.52
N LYS A 14 -2.98 -12.26 5.28
CA LYS A 14 -3.15 -11.42 4.09
C LYS A 14 -4.53 -10.74 4.07
N ASN A 15 -4.70 -9.78 3.16
CA ASN A 15 -5.90 -8.98 2.93
C ASN A 15 -6.27 -8.06 4.10
N ILE A 16 -5.25 -7.46 4.73
CA ILE A 16 -5.41 -6.40 5.72
C ILE A 16 -5.00 -5.08 5.09
N VAL A 17 -5.88 -4.08 5.17
CA VAL A 17 -5.53 -2.72 4.74
C VAL A 17 -4.64 -2.07 5.80
N PHE A 18 -3.55 -1.45 5.35
CA PHE A 18 -2.59 -0.80 6.22
C PHE A 18 -1.95 0.44 5.57
N SER A 19 -1.32 1.26 6.41
CA SER A 19 -0.37 2.30 6.01
C SER A 19 0.92 2.13 6.79
N TYR A 20 2.05 2.52 6.21
CA TYR A 20 3.25 2.73 7.01
C TYR A 20 2.99 3.89 7.96
N TYR A 21 3.49 3.79 9.18
CA TYR A 21 3.26 4.79 10.21
C TYR A 21 4.57 5.24 10.82
N ASP A 22 4.77 6.55 10.82
CA ASP A 22 5.69 7.25 11.72
C ASP A 22 4.85 8.08 12.69
N PRO A 23 5.37 8.48 13.87
CA PRO A 23 4.63 9.31 14.80
C PRO A 23 3.94 10.51 14.10
N CYS A 24 2.60 10.49 14.09
CA CYS A 24 1.73 11.48 13.45
C CYS A 24 1.75 11.53 11.90
N VAL A 25 2.33 10.54 11.21
CA VAL A 25 2.42 10.48 9.74
C VAL A 25 1.93 9.12 9.25
N PHE A 26 0.99 9.13 8.31
CA PHE A 26 0.44 7.92 7.66
C PHE A 26 0.87 7.94 6.20
N ASN A 27 1.77 7.04 5.82
CA ASN A 27 2.35 6.98 4.49
C ASN A 27 1.66 5.89 3.66
N GLY A 28 1.07 6.30 2.54
CA GLY A 28 0.39 5.43 1.58
C GLY A 28 -0.85 4.70 2.13
N LEU A 29 -1.42 3.84 1.30
CA LEU A 29 -2.50 2.93 1.67
C LEU A 29 -2.32 1.66 0.86
N PHE A 30 -2.26 0.53 1.55
CA PHE A 30 -1.83 -0.73 0.96
C PHE A 30 -2.71 -1.88 1.43
N ILE A 31 -2.73 -2.97 0.67
CA ILE A 31 -3.25 -4.26 1.11
C ILE A 31 -2.05 -5.15 1.41
N LYS A 32 -2.03 -5.71 2.62
CA LYS A 32 -1.03 -6.70 3.01
C LYS A 32 -1.27 -8.00 2.24
N GLY A 33 -0.26 -8.46 1.52
CA GLY A 33 -0.21 -9.77 0.88
C GLY A 33 0.33 -10.86 1.80
N GLU A 34 0.90 -11.90 1.18
CA GLU A 34 1.52 -13.02 1.88
C GLU A 34 2.75 -12.56 2.69
N SER A 35 2.87 -13.05 3.93
CA SER A 35 4.12 -12.92 4.70
C SER A 35 5.09 -14.02 4.27
N TRP A 36 6.33 -13.64 4.03
CA TRP A 36 7.48 -14.53 4.00
C TRP A 36 8.24 -14.41 5.33
N THR A 37 9.34 -15.15 5.51
CA THR A 37 10.03 -15.25 6.81
C THR A 37 10.33 -13.89 7.44
N GLU A 38 10.90 -12.97 6.69
CA GLU A 38 11.30 -11.62 7.17
C GLU A 38 10.71 -10.50 6.30
N ASP A 39 9.79 -10.84 5.40
CA ASP A 39 9.35 -9.99 4.30
C ASP A 39 7.85 -10.17 4.06
N PHE A 40 7.25 -9.33 3.24
CA PHE A 40 5.87 -9.48 2.83
C PHE A 40 5.61 -8.86 1.46
N LEU A 41 4.58 -9.39 0.81
CA LEU A 41 4.03 -8.80 -0.40
C LEU A 41 2.99 -7.73 -0.05
N TYR A 42 2.77 -6.76 -0.93
CA TYR A 42 1.75 -5.74 -0.74
C TYR A 42 1.21 -5.21 -2.07
N ASP A 43 -0.01 -4.70 -2.05
CA ASP A 43 -0.63 -4.01 -3.19
C ASP A 43 -0.86 -2.54 -2.82
N ASP A 44 -0.50 -1.60 -3.69
CA ASP A 44 -0.72 -0.15 -3.49
C ASP A 44 -2.14 0.24 -3.92
N LEU A 45 -2.83 1.03 -3.09
CA LEU A 45 -4.20 1.51 -3.36
C LEU A 45 -4.26 2.99 -3.76
N ILE A 46 -3.15 3.73 -3.71
CA ILE A 46 -3.08 5.15 -4.05
C ILE A 46 -2.47 5.35 -5.44
N ALA A 47 -1.34 4.71 -5.71
CA ALA A 47 -0.61 4.90 -6.98
C ALA A 47 -0.02 3.59 -7.52
N PRO A 48 -0.85 2.55 -7.79
CA PRO A 48 -0.35 1.32 -8.41
C PRO A 48 -0.13 1.54 -9.90
N ILE A 49 0.91 2.29 -10.26
CA ILE A 49 1.28 2.53 -11.66
C ILE A 49 1.69 1.19 -12.27
N TYR A 50 1.00 0.78 -13.34
CA TYR A 50 1.42 -0.39 -14.08
C TYR A 50 2.79 -0.13 -14.70
N SER A 51 3.80 -0.92 -14.38
CA SER A 51 5.13 -0.82 -14.99
C SER A 51 5.79 -2.19 -15.16
N ASP A 52 6.43 -2.41 -16.30
CA ASP A 52 7.14 -3.66 -16.58
C ASP A 52 8.53 -3.71 -15.88
N ASN A 53 9.10 -2.54 -15.58
CA ASN A 53 10.38 -2.37 -14.88
C ASN A 53 10.51 -0.93 -14.32
N SER A 54 11.65 -0.63 -13.69
CA SER A 54 11.90 0.67 -13.07
C SER A 54 12.01 1.84 -14.06
N ASP A 55 12.52 1.60 -15.27
CA ASP A 55 12.69 2.65 -16.27
C ASP A 55 11.30 3.04 -16.83
N ASP A 56 10.47 2.04 -17.13
CA ASP A 56 9.07 2.23 -17.54
C ASP A 56 8.23 2.91 -16.43
N LEU A 57 8.49 2.60 -15.15
CA LEU A 57 7.89 3.33 -14.04
C LEU A 57 8.29 4.82 -14.06
N SER A 58 9.58 5.11 -14.22
CA SER A 58 10.09 6.48 -14.28
C SER A 58 9.49 7.26 -15.46
N ASP A 59 9.41 6.65 -16.64
CA ASP A 59 8.81 7.26 -17.83
C ASP A 59 7.32 7.58 -17.61
N LYS A 60 6.58 6.67 -16.98
CA LYS A 60 5.16 6.90 -16.65
C LYS A 60 4.95 7.98 -15.60
N CYS A 61 5.83 8.07 -14.60
CA CYS A 61 5.81 9.18 -13.66
C CYS A 61 6.00 10.51 -14.39
N GLN A 62 6.97 10.59 -15.31
CA GLN A 62 7.19 11.81 -16.10
C GLN A 62 5.96 12.18 -16.94
N LEU A 63 5.35 11.21 -17.62
CA LEU A 63 4.11 11.44 -18.38
C LEU A 63 2.98 11.98 -17.50
N ALA A 64 2.81 11.44 -16.30
CA ALA A 64 1.81 11.93 -15.35
C ALA A 64 2.11 13.36 -14.86
N GLU A 65 3.38 13.69 -14.62
CA GLU A 65 3.81 15.06 -14.27
C GLU A 65 3.55 16.06 -15.39
N ASP A 66 3.65 15.61 -16.65
CA ASP A 66 3.32 16.40 -17.85
C ASP A 66 1.80 16.54 -18.07
N GLY A 67 0.98 15.89 -17.24
CA GLY A 67 -0.48 15.97 -17.25
C GLY A 67 -1.16 14.90 -18.10
N GLU A 68 -0.41 13.90 -18.59
CA GLU A 68 -0.98 12.77 -19.31
C GLU A 68 -1.67 11.79 -18.36
N ASN A 69 -2.75 11.16 -18.83
CA ASN A 69 -3.44 10.14 -18.06
C ASN A 69 -2.74 8.79 -18.20
N ILE A 70 -2.14 8.30 -17.11
CA ILE A 70 -1.48 7.00 -17.07
C ILE A 70 -2.39 5.92 -16.50
N LYS A 71 -2.20 4.69 -16.94
CA LYS A 71 -2.97 3.54 -16.47
C LYS A 71 -2.48 3.08 -15.09
N LEU A 72 -3.42 2.97 -14.15
CA LEU A 72 -3.22 2.29 -12.88
C LEU A 72 -3.63 0.81 -12.98
N ASP A 73 -2.97 -0.05 -12.20
CA ASP A 73 -3.26 -1.48 -12.07
C ASP A 73 -3.37 -1.91 -10.60
N PHE A 74 -4.58 -1.88 -10.08
CA PHE A 74 -4.92 -2.29 -8.73
C PHE A 74 -4.81 -3.81 -8.46
N ASN A 75 -4.36 -4.61 -9.44
CA ASN A 75 -4.04 -6.03 -9.26
C ASN A 75 -2.54 -6.31 -9.23
N TYR A 76 -1.71 -5.26 -9.20
CA TYR A 76 -0.26 -5.39 -9.13
C TYR A 76 0.21 -5.61 -7.68
N THR A 77 1.07 -6.61 -7.49
CA THR A 77 1.65 -6.95 -6.19
C THR A 77 3.15 -6.68 -6.17
N GLY A 78 3.56 -5.82 -5.24
CA GLY A 78 4.95 -5.54 -4.90
C GLY A 78 5.47 -6.38 -3.74
N ARG A 79 6.78 -6.27 -3.49
CA ARG A 79 7.48 -6.87 -2.35
C ARG A 79 8.17 -5.75 -1.58
N GLU A 80 8.06 -5.76 -0.25
CA GLU A 80 8.58 -4.68 0.59
C GLU A 80 10.12 -4.62 0.56
N GLY A 81 10.80 -5.70 0.96
CA GLY A 81 12.26 -5.80 0.89
C GLY A 81 13.05 -4.82 1.76
N LEU A 82 12.39 -4.05 2.63
CA LEU A 82 12.95 -3.05 3.54
C LEU A 82 12.85 -3.60 4.96
N PHE A 83 13.81 -4.43 5.35
CA PHE A 83 13.88 -5.15 6.63
C PHE A 83 14.10 -4.26 7.87
N ASP A 84 13.33 -3.18 8.04
CA ASP A 84 13.38 -2.29 9.20
C ASP A 84 12.47 -2.77 10.34
N ASP A 85 13.10 -3.34 11.37
CA ASP A 85 12.42 -3.85 12.57
C ASP A 85 11.67 -2.79 13.39
N LYS A 86 12.03 -1.51 13.24
CA LYS A 86 11.38 -0.40 13.96
C LYS A 86 10.16 0.14 13.23
N GLN A 87 9.90 -0.31 12.00
CA GLN A 87 8.74 0.11 11.23
C GLN A 87 7.44 -0.17 11.99
N LEU A 88 6.62 0.86 12.12
CA LEU A 88 5.27 0.76 12.64
C LEU A 88 4.25 0.76 11.50
N PHE A 89 3.11 0.13 11.75
CA PHE A 89 2.04 -0.01 10.77
C PHE A 89 0.72 0.42 11.38
N ALA A 90 -0.03 1.26 10.68
CA ALA A 90 -1.41 1.54 11.00
C ALA A 90 -2.30 0.52 10.27
N ILE A 91 -3.01 -0.33 11.01
CA ILE A 91 -3.93 -1.31 10.42
C ILE A 91 -5.38 -0.87 10.59
N TYR A 92 -6.16 -1.07 9.54
CA TYR A 92 -7.56 -0.67 9.47
C TYR A 92 -8.47 -1.88 9.69
N THR A 93 -9.54 -1.67 10.44
CA THR A 93 -10.55 -2.71 10.67
C THR A 93 -11.43 -2.87 9.44
N LYS A 94 -12.16 -3.99 9.35
CA LYS A 94 -13.14 -4.18 8.27
C LYS A 94 -14.19 -3.08 8.20
N GLU A 95 -14.57 -2.53 9.36
CA GLU A 95 -15.55 -1.44 9.43
C GLU A 95 -14.97 -0.11 8.94
N ASP A 96 -13.69 0.17 9.25
CA ASP A 96 -12.98 1.32 8.69
C ASP A 96 -12.94 1.24 7.15
N VAL A 97 -12.63 0.05 6.61
CA VAL A 97 -12.55 -0.18 5.15
C VAL A 97 -13.90 -0.01 4.46
N LYS A 98 -15.00 -0.48 5.06
CA LYS A 98 -16.34 -0.28 4.50
C LYS A 98 -16.68 1.20 4.37
N GLN A 99 -16.42 1.99 5.42
CA GLN A 99 -16.64 3.43 5.39
C GLN A 99 -15.76 4.13 4.34
N MET A 100 -14.51 3.66 4.15
CA MET A 100 -13.65 4.16 3.06
C MET A 100 -14.27 3.86 1.69
N ILE A 101 -14.71 2.63 1.44
CA ILE A 101 -15.35 2.24 0.17
C ILE A 101 -16.59 3.09 -0.09
N GLU A 102 -17.48 3.21 0.90
CA GLU A 102 -18.67 4.07 0.81
C GLU A 102 -18.29 5.49 0.42
N ARG A 103 -17.26 6.06 1.06
CA ARG A 103 -16.79 7.40 0.74
C ARG A 103 -16.23 7.50 -0.69
N LEU A 104 -15.43 6.54 -1.13
CA LEU A 104 -14.83 6.52 -2.47
C LEU A 104 -15.87 6.39 -3.59
N THR A 105 -16.96 5.67 -3.36
CA THR A 105 -18.06 5.55 -4.35
C THR A 105 -18.81 6.87 -4.60
N LEU A 106 -18.60 7.88 -3.76
CA LEU A 106 -19.18 9.22 -3.93
C LEU A 106 -18.25 10.19 -4.67
N CYS A 107 -17.01 9.79 -4.97
CA CYS A 107 -16.05 10.61 -5.70
C CYS A 107 -16.29 10.56 -7.23
N GLN A 108 -15.92 11.63 -7.94
CA GLN A 108 -16.04 11.77 -9.40
C GLN A 108 -14.67 11.67 -10.08
#